data_AF-A0A0N1G9N4-F1
#
_entry.id   AF-A0A0N1G9N4-F1
#
_cell.length_a   1.000
_cell.length_b   1.000
_cell.length_c   1.000
_cell.angle_alpha   90.00
_cell.angle_beta   90.00
_cell.angle_gamma   90.00
#
_symmetry.space_group_name_H-M   'P 1'
#
loop_
_entity.id
_entity.type
_entity.pdbx_description
1 polymer ?
#
loop_
_entity_poly.entity_id
_entity_poly.type
_entity_poly.pdbx_seq_one_letter_code
_entity_poly.pdbx_strand_id
1 'polypeptide(L)'
;MARRVTSGDLTLGAVLVRLEEREREIAAQAEETREQITRLTAVLNELGRAAEEVRITRKTLLELPDPAPPAPSASAPELPDGAAHQEIMTVFAQAGGQLRARGVCEAMDLEPAPNNINNVRLKLKRLTGRNILAETEPGLFALPRP
;
A
#
# COMPACT_ATOMS: atom_id res chain seq x y z
N MET A 1 -51.04 -0.66 -34.90
CA MET A 1 -50.99 0.66 -35.56
C MET A 1 -49.80 0.68 -36.50
N ALA A 2 -50.07 0.56 -37.80
CA ALA A 2 -49.05 0.43 -38.83
C ALA A 2 -48.58 1.81 -39.29
N ARG A 3 -47.30 2.11 -39.12
CA ARG A 3 -46.68 3.33 -39.63
C ARG A 3 -46.42 3.14 -41.12
N ARG A 4 -47.41 3.49 -41.96
CA ARG A 4 -47.24 3.59 -43.41
C ARG A 4 -46.34 4.80 -43.67
N VAL A 5 -45.10 4.55 -44.09
CA VAL A 5 -44.27 5.57 -44.73
C VAL A 5 -44.85 5.75 -46.13
N THR A 6 -45.44 6.91 -46.38
CA THR A 6 -45.95 7.32 -47.68
C THR A 6 -44.81 7.40 -48.69
N SER A 7 -44.72 6.37 -49.53
CA SER A 7 -43.99 6.40 -50.79
C SER A 7 -44.78 7.31 -51.75
N GLY A 8 -44.49 8.61 -51.70
CA GLY A 8 -44.91 9.59 -52.69
C GLY A 8 -43.64 10.15 -53.32
N ASP A 9 -43.33 9.72 -54.53
CA ASP A 9 -42.29 10.20 -55.45
C ASP A 9 -41.12 10.97 -54.81
N LEU A 10 -40.23 10.23 -54.14
CA LEU A 10 -38.88 10.74 -53.94
C LEU A 10 -38.24 10.87 -55.32
N THR A 11 -38.14 12.11 -55.82
CA THR A 11 -37.39 12.38 -57.05
C THR A 11 -35.96 11.89 -56.86
N LEU A 12 -35.33 11.42 -57.94
CA LEU A 12 -33.93 10.97 -57.90
C LEU A 12 -33.01 12.01 -57.23
N GLY A 13 -33.27 13.30 -57.46
CA GLY A 13 -32.55 14.39 -56.81
C GLY A 13 -32.69 14.43 -55.28
N ALA A 14 -33.89 14.21 -54.73
CA ALA A 14 -34.09 14.17 -53.28
C ALA A 14 -33.37 13.00 -52.61
N VAL A 15 -33.30 11.85 -53.29
CA VAL A 15 -32.54 10.69 -52.81
C VAL A 15 -31.04 10.98 -52.81
N LEU A 16 -30.52 11.60 -53.87
CA LEU A 16 -29.10 11.97 -53.97
C LEU A 16 -28.68 12.95 -52.87
N VAL A 17 -29.47 13.99 -52.60
CA VAL A 17 -29.18 14.94 -51.51
C VAL A 17 -29.09 14.23 -50.15
N ARG A 18 -30.05 13.34 -49.85
CA ARG A 18 -30.05 12.58 -48.60
C ARG A 18 -28.86 11.62 -48.49
N LEU A 19 -28.42 11.05 -49.61
CA LEU A 19 -27.21 10.22 -49.65
C LEU A 19 -25.96 11.05 -49.37
N GLU A 20 -25.82 12.23 -49.97
CA GLU A 20 -24.70 13.14 -49.69
C GLU A 20 -24.65 13.57 -48.21
N GLU A 21 -25.80 13.90 -47.61
CA GLU A 21 -25.89 14.19 -46.18
C GLU A 21 -25.41 13.00 -45.34
N ARG A 22 -25.89 11.80 -45.67
CA ARG A 22 -25.49 10.59 -44.96
C ARG A 22 -24.01 10.26 -45.14
N GLU A 23 -23.45 10.47 -46.33
CA GLU A 23 -22.02 10.31 -46.60
C GLU A 23 -21.18 11.28 -45.77
N ARG A 24 -21.61 12.55 -45.64
CA ARG A 24 -20.95 13.54 -44.78
C ARG A 24 -21.00 13.16 -43.31
N GLU A 25 -22.14 12.67 -42.81
CA GLU A 25 -22.26 12.17 -41.44
C GLU A 25 -21.31 10.99 -41.16
N ILE A 26 -21.26 10.02 -42.08
CA ILE A 26 -20.37 8.86 -41.96
C ILE A 26 -18.91 9.30 -41.99
N ALA A 27 -18.55 10.24 -42.88
CA ALA A 27 -17.20 10.78 -42.95
C ALA A 27 -16.81 11.49 -41.65
N ALA A 28 -17.69 12.33 -41.10
CA ALA A 28 -17.45 13.01 -39.83
C ALA A 28 -17.25 12.02 -38.67
N GLN A 29 -18.10 10.99 -38.58
CA GLN A 29 -17.97 9.96 -37.54
C GLN A 29 -16.69 9.13 -37.71
N ALA A 30 -16.26 8.88 -38.95
CA ALA A 30 -15.00 8.20 -39.23
C ALA A 30 -13.80 9.05 -38.79
N GLU A 31 -13.80 10.36 -39.03
CA GLU A 31 -12.75 11.26 -38.55
C GLU A 31 -12.70 11.33 -37.03
N GLU A 32 -13.84 11.49 -36.36
CA GLU A 32 -13.92 11.47 -34.89
C GLU A 32 -13.34 10.15 -34.32
N THR A 33 -13.68 9.02 -34.96
CA THR A 33 -13.16 7.71 -34.57
C THR A 33 -11.65 7.62 -34.79
N ARG A 34 -11.12 8.15 -35.91
CA ARG A 34 -9.67 8.18 -36.17
C ARG A 34 -8.92 9.03 -35.15
N GLU A 35 -9.49 10.17 -34.76
CA GLU A 35 -8.93 10.96 -33.67
C GLU A 35 -8.95 10.21 -32.35
N GLN A 36 -10.04 9.50 -32.04
CA GLN A 36 -10.12 8.68 -30.84
C GLN A 36 -9.08 7.56 -30.84
N ILE A 37 -8.86 6.89 -31.98
CA ILE A 37 -7.78 5.90 -32.14
C ILE A 37 -6.43 6.53 -31.88
N THR A 38 -6.17 7.73 -32.40
CA THR A 38 -4.91 8.45 -32.20
C THR A 38 -4.69 8.77 -30.71
N ARG A 39 -5.73 9.29 -30.03
CA ARG A 39 -5.71 9.57 -28.59
C ARG A 39 -5.46 8.30 -27.77
N LEU A 40 -6.19 7.21 -28.04
CA LEU A 40 -6.04 5.94 -27.33
C LEU A 40 -4.67 5.31 -27.57
N THR A 41 -4.13 5.42 -28.79
CA THR A 41 -2.77 4.96 -29.12
C THR A 41 -1.72 5.71 -28.31
N ALA A 42 -1.86 7.03 -28.17
CA ALA A 42 -0.97 7.83 -27.33
C ALA A 42 -1.05 7.40 -25.85
N VAL A 43 -2.26 7.17 -25.32
CA VAL A 43 -2.44 6.68 -23.95
C VAL A 43 -1.82 5.30 -23.75
N LEU A 44 -2.02 4.37 -24.68
CA LEU A 44 -1.42 3.03 -24.62
C LEU A 44 0.11 3.09 -24.63
N ASN A 45 0.69 3.94 -25.47
CA ASN A 45 2.14 4.12 -25.50
C ASN A 45 2.67 4.65 -24.15
N GLU A 46 1.97 5.60 -23.54
CA GLU A 46 2.37 6.16 -22.25
C GLU A 46 2.27 5.13 -21.12
N LEU A 47 1.17 4.39 -21.04
CA LEU A 47 1.02 3.29 -20.10
C LEU A 47 2.08 2.20 -20.31
N GLY A 48 2.43 1.93 -21.57
CA GLY A 48 3.52 1.01 -21.92
C GLY A 48 4.87 1.48 -21.39
N ARG A 49 5.20 2.78 -21.50
CA ARG A 49 6.43 3.34 -20.92
C ARG A 49 6.45 3.25 -19.41
N ALA A 50 5.36 3.62 -18.74
CA ALA A 50 5.27 3.53 -17.28
C ALA A 50 5.42 2.08 -16.77
N ALA A 51 4.82 1.11 -17.48
CA ALA A 51 4.97 -0.30 -17.15
C ALA A 51 6.42 -0.77 -17.32
N GLU A 52 7.08 -0.30 -18.37
CA GLU A 52 8.49 -0.61 -18.64
C GLU A 52 9.42 -0.01 -17.58
N GLU A 53 9.19 1.22 -17.14
CA GLU A 53 9.92 1.84 -16.02
C GLU A 53 9.81 1.00 -14.75
N VAL A 54 8.60 0.59 -14.38
CA VAL A 54 8.37 -0.28 -13.21
C VAL A 54 9.09 -1.62 -13.38
N ARG A 55 9.09 -2.20 -14.58
CA ARG A 55 9.80 -3.46 -14.88
C ARG A 55 11.31 -3.29 -14.73
N ILE A 56 11.86 -2.19 -15.21
CA ILE A 56 13.28 -1.84 -15.05
C ILE A 56 13.61 -1.66 -13.57
N THR A 57 12.82 -0.87 -12.82
CA THR A 57 13.04 -0.68 -11.38
C THR A 57 13.00 -2.00 -10.63
N ARG A 58 12.03 -2.89 -10.94
CA ARG A 58 11.99 -4.23 -10.35
C ARG A 58 13.25 -5.02 -10.67
N LYS A 59 13.70 -5.03 -11.93
CA LYS A 59 14.93 -5.71 -12.33
C LYS A 59 16.13 -5.16 -11.54
N THR A 60 16.27 -3.84 -11.46
CA THR A 60 17.34 -3.20 -10.69
C THR A 60 17.30 -3.63 -9.24
N LEU A 61 16.14 -3.57 -8.57
CA LEU A 61 16.00 -3.98 -7.17
C LEU A 61 16.33 -5.46 -6.93
N LEU A 62 16.08 -6.34 -7.90
CA LEU A 62 16.44 -7.76 -7.83
C LEU A 62 17.91 -8.03 -8.15
N GLU A 63 18.55 -7.16 -8.95
CA GLU A 63 19.99 -7.22 -9.25
C GLU A 63 20.84 -6.55 -8.17
N LEU A 64 20.23 -5.71 -7.30
CA LEU A 64 20.90 -5.24 -6.11
C LEU A 64 21.30 -6.48 -5.29
N PRO A 65 22.58 -6.62 -4.90
CA PRO A 65 22.94 -7.62 -3.92
C PRO A 65 22.10 -7.39 -2.67
N ASP A 66 21.71 -8.48 -1.98
CA ASP A 66 21.14 -8.36 -0.65
C ASP A 66 22.01 -7.35 0.11
N PRO A 67 21.40 -6.33 0.74
CA PRO A 67 22.16 -5.38 1.51
C PRO A 67 23.04 -6.23 2.41
N ALA A 68 24.37 -6.11 2.22
CA ALA A 68 25.31 -6.83 3.05
C ALA A 68 24.81 -6.60 4.48
N PRO A 69 24.53 -7.68 5.26
CA PRO A 69 24.07 -7.51 6.62
C PRO A 69 25.01 -6.45 7.20
N PRO A 70 24.46 -5.33 7.72
CA PRO A 70 25.25 -4.17 8.08
C PRO A 70 26.49 -4.71 8.75
N ALA A 71 27.67 -4.51 8.11
CA ALA A 71 28.92 -5.07 8.60
C ALA A 71 28.89 -4.83 10.10
N PRO A 72 29.03 -5.86 10.96
CA PRO A 72 28.54 -5.80 12.32
C PRO A 72 29.09 -4.56 13.05
N SER A 73 28.40 -3.44 12.93
CA SER A 73 27.83 -2.81 14.09
C SER A 73 27.13 -3.96 14.78
N ALA A 74 27.77 -4.42 15.84
CA ALA A 74 27.08 -4.96 16.99
C ALA A 74 25.66 -4.38 17.07
N SER A 75 24.71 -5.21 17.49
CA SER A 75 23.27 -4.94 17.57
C SER A 75 22.54 -5.17 16.21
N ALA A 76 21.69 -6.19 15.99
CA ALA A 76 20.35 -6.35 16.60
C ALA A 76 19.74 -5.00 17.07
N PRO A 77 18.46 -4.85 17.39
CA PRO A 77 18.24 -4.09 18.62
C PRO A 77 18.97 -4.90 19.69
N GLU A 78 20.22 -4.53 20.03
CA GLU A 78 20.84 -5.01 21.27
C GLU A 78 19.84 -4.59 22.33
N LEU A 79 19.05 -5.57 22.76
CA LEU A 79 18.37 -5.52 24.03
C LEU A 79 19.43 -4.98 24.98
N PRO A 80 19.25 -3.79 25.55
CA PRO A 80 20.30 -3.20 26.36
C PRO A 80 20.77 -4.25 27.36
N ASP A 81 22.06 -4.60 27.34
CA ASP A 81 22.71 -5.84 27.87
C ASP A 81 22.43 -6.21 29.34
N GLY A 82 21.51 -5.52 30.01
CA GLY A 82 20.98 -5.95 31.29
C GLY A 82 20.05 -7.15 31.15
N ALA A 83 20.32 -8.19 31.94
CA ALA A 83 19.47 -9.37 32.14
C ALA A 83 17.97 -9.03 32.27
N ALA A 84 17.63 -7.89 32.89
CA ALA A 84 16.26 -7.43 33.04
C ALA A 84 15.53 -7.10 31.72
N HIS A 85 16.21 -6.68 30.66
CA HIS A 85 15.53 -6.45 29.37
C HIS A 85 15.23 -7.78 28.68
N GLN A 86 16.13 -8.76 28.77
CA GLN A 86 15.91 -10.12 28.25
C GLN A 86 14.75 -10.82 28.95
N GLU A 87 14.66 -10.66 30.27
CA GLU A 87 13.56 -11.17 31.08
C GLU A 87 12.22 -10.54 30.68
N ILE A 88 12.18 -9.21 30.49
CA ILE A 88 11.00 -8.51 29.97
C ILE A 88 10.58 -9.05 28.60
N MET A 89 11.52 -9.30 27.69
CA MET A 89 11.20 -9.88 26.37
C MET A 89 10.64 -11.30 26.47
N THR A 90 11.19 -12.10 27.38
CA THR A 90 10.67 -13.45 27.68
C THR A 90 9.22 -13.38 28.16
N VAL A 91 8.91 -12.44 29.06
CA VAL A 91 7.54 -12.20 29.54
C VAL A 91 6.59 -11.86 28.40
N PHE A 92 6.97 -10.98 27.48
CA PHE A 92 6.11 -10.64 26.33
C PHE A 92 5.94 -11.80 25.34
N ALA A 93 6.99 -12.59 25.11
CA ALA A 93 6.93 -13.78 24.26
C ALA A 93 5.99 -14.84 24.85
N GLN A 94 5.99 -15.02 26.17
CA GLN A 94 5.13 -15.99 26.87
C GLN A 94 3.69 -15.52 27.01
N ALA A 95 3.46 -14.23 27.26
CA ALA A 95 2.11 -13.69 27.45
C ALA A 95 1.30 -13.63 26.14
N GLY A 96 1.97 -13.60 24.98
CA GLY A 96 1.31 -13.60 23.66
C GLY A 96 0.39 -12.39 23.41
N GLY A 97 0.52 -11.33 24.20
CA GLY A 97 -0.42 -10.21 24.24
C GLY A 97 0.17 -8.91 24.78
N GLN A 98 -0.70 -7.92 24.96
CA GLN A 98 -0.33 -6.59 25.46
C GLN A 98 -0.28 -6.59 27.00
N LEU A 99 0.75 -5.98 27.58
CA LEU A 99 0.93 -5.91 29.03
C LEU A 99 1.13 -4.46 29.50
N ARG A 100 0.62 -4.17 30.70
CA ARG A 100 0.96 -2.96 31.46
C ARG A 100 2.16 -3.24 32.37
N ALA A 101 2.85 -2.19 32.82
CA ALA A 101 4.03 -2.33 33.70
C ALA A 101 3.80 -3.19 34.95
N ARG A 102 2.60 -3.11 35.55
CA ARG A 102 2.23 -3.99 36.68
C ARG A 102 2.19 -5.47 36.30
N GLY A 103 1.61 -5.82 35.16
CA GLY A 103 1.56 -7.21 34.69
C GLY A 103 2.96 -7.74 34.35
N VAL A 104 3.86 -6.87 33.89
CA VAL A 104 5.28 -7.24 33.70
C VAL A 104 5.98 -7.46 35.05
N CYS A 105 5.72 -6.64 36.08
CA CYS A 105 6.25 -6.92 37.43
C CYS A 105 5.78 -8.27 37.96
N GLU A 106 4.48 -8.56 37.84
CA GLU A 106 3.88 -9.82 38.31
C GLU A 106 4.46 -11.02 37.56
N ALA A 107 4.69 -10.92 36.25
CA ALA A 107 5.28 -11.99 35.45
C ALA A 107 6.80 -12.18 35.65
N MET A 108 7.49 -11.19 36.22
CA MET A 108 8.91 -11.28 36.61
C MET A 108 9.09 -11.68 38.08
N ASP A 109 8.03 -12.12 38.76
CA ASP A 109 8.03 -12.43 40.20
C ASP A 109 8.52 -11.27 41.10
N LEU A 110 8.31 -10.02 40.64
CA LEU A 110 8.61 -8.82 41.41
C LEU A 110 7.40 -8.42 42.23
N GLU A 111 7.62 -8.05 43.50
CA GLU A 111 6.57 -7.45 44.32
C GLU A 111 6.02 -6.19 43.60
N PRO A 112 4.70 -6.06 43.38
CA PRO A 112 4.09 -4.93 42.68
C PRO A 112 4.03 -3.67 43.55
N ALA A 113 5.14 -3.33 44.19
CA ALA A 113 5.34 -2.08 44.92
C ALA A 113 5.46 -0.91 43.92
N PRO A 114 5.02 0.32 44.29
CA PRO A 114 5.04 1.48 43.39
C PRO A 114 6.43 1.75 42.76
N ASN A 115 7.49 1.52 43.52
CA ASN A 115 8.86 1.70 43.03
C ASN A 115 9.22 0.71 41.90
N ASN A 116 8.85 -0.57 42.06
CA ASN A 116 9.12 -1.61 41.08
C ASN A 116 8.33 -1.38 39.79
N ILE A 117 7.06 -1.00 39.91
CA ILE A 117 6.20 -0.65 38.76
C ILE A 117 6.78 0.54 37.99
N ASN A 118 7.26 1.57 38.68
CA ASN A 118 7.88 2.73 38.03
C ASN A 118 9.20 2.37 37.33
N ASN A 119 10.04 1.54 37.96
CA ASN A 119 11.28 1.06 37.37
C ASN A 119 11.04 0.23 36.11
N VAL A 120 10.06 -0.69 36.14
CA VAL A 120 9.64 -1.46 34.97
C VAL A 120 9.05 -0.55 33.90
N ARG A 121 8.18 0.41 34.26
CA ARG A 121 7.63 1.38 33.29
C ARG A 121 8.72 2.18 32.58
N LEU A 122 9.77 2.61 33.28
CA LEU A 122 10.90 3.31 32.69
C LEU A 122 11.65 2.41 31.69
N LYS A 123 11.86 1.13 32.01
CA LYS A 123 12.47 0.14 31.11
C LYS A 123 11.61 -0.09 29.87
N LEU A 124 10.30 -0.24 30.02
CA LEU A 124 9.36 -0.39 28.90
C LEU A 124 9.39 0.83 27.98
N LYS A 125 9.34 2.04 28.55
CA LYS A 125 9.46 3.29 27.78
C LYS A 125 10.79 3.39 27.02
N ARG A 126 11.91 2.94 27.60
CA ARG A 126 13.21 2.87 26.92
C ARG A 126 13.19 1.89 25.73
N LEU A 127 12.57 0.72 25.90
CA LEU A 127 12.42 -0.26 24.82
C LEU A 127 11.50 0.26 23.71
N THR A 128 10.43 0.98 24.07
CA THR A 128 9.56 1.67 23.09
C THR A 128 10.28 2.77 22.34
N GLY A 129 11.09 3.59 23.01
CA GLY A 129 11.92 4.62 22.36
C GLY A 129 12.96 4.07 21.38
N ARG A 130 13.25 2.75 21.45
CA ARG A 130 14.14 2.03 20.52
C ARG A 130 13.38 1.19 19.49
N ASN A 131 12.06 1.31 19.41
CA ASN A 131 11.20 0.51 18.53
C ASN A 131 11.28 -1.02 18.78
N ILE A 132 11.69 -1.44 19.98
CA ILE A 132 11.73 -2.87 20.38
C ILE A 132 10.36 -3.35 20.85
N LEU A 133 9.62 -2.47 21.53
CA LEU A 133 8.22 -2.68 21.92
C LEU A 133 7.36 -1.56 21.33
N ALA A 134 6.12 -1.86 21.00
CA ALA A 134 5.11 -0.87 20.63
C ALA A 134 4.27 -0.48 21.86
N GLU A 135 3.99 0.81 22.04
CA GLU A 135 2.99 1.28 23.00
C GLU A 135 1.69 1.54 22.24
N THR A 136 0.73 0.63 22.36
CA THR A 136 -0.54 0.66 21.61
C THR A 136 -1.52 1.68 22.19
N GLU A 137 -1.48 1.84 23.51
CA GLU A 137 -2.23 2.83 24.28
C GLU A 137 -1.34 3.36 25.42
N PRO A 138 -1.63 4.53 26.02
CA PRO A 138 -0.86 5.04 27.14
C PRO A 138 -0.68 4.01 28.27
N GLY A 139 0.56 3.50 28.42
CA GLY A 139 0.94 2.51 29.41
C GLY A 139 0.66 1.05 29.05
N LEU A 140 0.26 0.75 27.81
CA LEU A 140 0.01 -0.59 27.29
C LEU A 140 1.04 -0.93 26.21
N PHE A 141 1.82 -1.98 26.43
CA PHE A 141 2.97 -2.33 25.60
C PHE A 141 2.76 -3.70 24.93
N ALA A 142 3.33 -3.90 23.74
CA ALA A 142 3.30 -5.16 23.00
C ALA A 142 4.55 -5.34 22.14
N LEU A 143 4.78 -6.57 21.67
CA LEU A 143 5.72 -6.82 20.58
C LEU A 143 5.20 -6.14 19.28
N PRO A 144 6.09 -5.56 18.46
CA PRO A 144 5.71 -5.05 17.15
C PRO A 144 5.04 -6.14 16.32
N ARG A 145 3.92 -5.82 15.66
CA ARG A 145 3.31 -6.75 14.70
C ARG A 145 4.15 -6.77 13.42
N PRO A 146 4.42 -7.96 12.83
CA PRO A 146 5.05 -8.08 11.53
C PRO A 146 4.17 -7.52 10.40
#